data_AF-Q65UF3-F1
#
_entry.id   AF-Q65UF3-F1
#
_cell.length_a   1.000
_cell.length_b   1.000
_cell.length_c   1.000
_cell.angle_alpha   90.00
_cell.angle_beta   90.00
_cell.angle_gamma   90.00
#
_symmetry.space_group_name_H-M   'P 1'
#
loop_
_entity.id
_entity.type
_entity.pdbx_description
1 polymer ?
#
loop_
_entity_poly.entity_id
_entity_poly.type
_entity_poly.pdbx_seq_one_letter_code
_entity_poly.pdbx_strand_id
1 'polypeptide(L)'
;MFMLFTTIIGIALGVLDVLFGFYDHQTGQGFLSGIYSLAVLIPTIAVSARRLHDTDRSAWWLLLGFIPVIGILILIVFWCFDGSFTTNRFGVNPKQDFLYEKNKRTQSDIISKS
;
A
#
# COMPACT_ATOMS: atom_id res chain seq x y z
N MET A 1 -3.07 -7.24 -2.69
CA MET A 1 -4.24 -8.03 -2.24
C MET A 1 -5.40 -7.15 -1.82
N PHE A 2 -5.24 -6.24 -0.86
CA PHE A 2 -6.30 -5.30 -0.47
C PHE A 2 -6.86 -4.49 -1.65
N MET A 3 -6.01 -3.80 -2.42
CA MET A 3 -6.41 -3.01 -3.60
C MET A 3 -7.18 -3.83 -4.64
N LEU A 4 -6.76 -5.07 -4.90
CA LEU A 4 -7.42 -5.95 -5.86
C LEU A 4 -8.85 -6.28 -5.41
N PHE A 5 -9.02 -6.62 -4.13
CA PHE A 5 -10.32 -6.98 -3.55
C PHE A 5 -11.29 -5.79 -3.52
N THR A 6 -10.81 -4.61 -3.12
CA THR A 6 -11.64 -3.39 -3.12
C THR A 6 -12.03 -2.96 -4.54
N THR A 7 -11.15 -3.12 -5.54
CA THR A 7 -11.49 -2.86 -6.94
C THR A 7 -12.54 -3.84 -7.47
N ILE A 8 -12.41 -5.15 -7.18
CA ILE A 8 -13.38 -6.15 -7.63
C ILE A 8 -14.77 -5.89 -7.03
N ILE A 9 -14.85 -5.62 -5.72
CA ILE A 9 -16.14 -5.32 -5.08
C ILE A 9 -16.70 -4.00 -5.60
N GLY A 10 -15.86 -2.98 -5.83
CA GLY A 10 -16.30 -1.71 -6.42
C GLY A 10 -16.94 -1.89 -7.79
N ILE A 11 -16.34 -2.72 -8.66
CA ILE A 11 -16.90 -3.04 -9.98
C ILE A 11 -18.23 -3.79 -9.82
N ALA A 12 -18.29 -4.80 -8.95
CA ALA A 12 -19.51 -5.56 -8.71
C ALA A 12 -20.66 -4.67 -8.22
N LEU A 13 -20.40 -3.78 -7.26
CA LEU A 13 -21.38 -2.84 -6.74
C LEU A 13 -21.84 -1.83 -7.80
N GLY A 14 -20.93 -1.33 -8.64
CA GLY A 14 -21.29 -0.45 -9.76
C GLY A 14 -22.23 -1.13 -10.75
N VAL A 15 -22.00 -2.41 -11.06
CA VAL A 15 -22.92 -3.21 -11.90
C VAL A 15 -24.28 -3.36 -11.20
N LEU A 16 -24.29 -3.67 -9.89
CA LEU A 16 -25.55 -3.78 -9.13
C LEU A 16 -26.32 -2.45 -9.09
N ASP A 17 -25.65 -1.32 -8.89
CA ASP A 17 -26.29 0.01 -8.88
C ASP A 17 -26.97 0.32 -10.22
N VAL A 18 -26.35 -0.06 -11.35
CA VAL A 18 -26.96 0.08 -12.69
C VAL A 18 -28.15 -0.86 -12.85
N LEU A 19 -28.04 -2.12 -12.41
CA LEU A 19 -29.11 -3.12 -12.53
C LEU A 19 -30.34 -2.79 -11.67
N PHE A 20 -30.15 -2.24 -10.48
CA PHE A 20 -31.23 -1.86 -9.57
C PHE A 20 -31.78 -0.44 -9.82
N GLY A 21 -31.19 0.31 -10.76
CA GLY A 21 -31.61 1.69 -11.06
C GLY A 21 -31.22 2.70 -9.96
N PHE A 22 -30.27 2.35 -9.10
CA PHE A 22 -29.70 3.25 -8.09
C PHE A 22 -28.54 4.10 -8.60
N TYR A 23 -28.20 3.95 -9.89
CA TYR A 23 -27.19 4.75 -10.58
C TYR A 23 -27.77 6.12 -10.98
N ASP A 24 -27.21 7.18 -10.43
CA ASP A 24 -27.55 8.55 -10.83
C ASP A 24 -26.59 9.04 -11.92
N HIS A 25 -27.13 9.28 -13.12
CA HIS A 25 -26.37 9.79 -14.26
C HIS A 25 -25.91 11.25 -14.10
N GLN A 26 -26.54 12.04 -13.22
CA GLN A 26 -26.15 13.43 -13.00
C GLN A 26 -24.90 13.55 -12.14
N THR A 27 -24.80 12.71 -11.11
CA THR A 27 -23.62 12.64 -10.23
C THR A 27 -22.60 11.61 -10.67
N GLY A 28 -22.98 10.69 -11.56
CA GLY A 28 -22.15 9.58 -12.02
C GLY A 28 -21.88 8.53 -10.93
N GLN A 29 -22.62 8.58 -9.82
CA GLN A 29 -22.46 7.68 -8.67
C GLN A 29 -23.71 6.84 -8.44
N GLY A 30 -23.50 5.59 -8.02
CA GLY A 30 -24.55 4.72 -7.52
C GLY A 30 -24.66 4.78 -6.00
N PHE A 31 -25.87 4.68 -5.46
CA PHE A 31 -26.12 4.78 -4.01
C PHE A 31 -25.33 3.73 -3.20
N LEU A 32 -25.29 2.46 -3.64
CA LEU A 32 -24.58 1.40 -2.93
C LEU A 32 -23.06 1.56 -3.06
N SER A 33 -22.57 1.90 -4.25
CA SER A 33 -21.15 2.19 -4.46
C SER A 33 -20.67 3.38 -3.62
N GLY A 34 -21.52 4.41 -3.44
CA GLY A 34 -21.24 5.57 -2.61
C GLY A 34 -21.02 5.19 -1.14
N ILE A 35 -21.96 4.43 -0.56
CA ILE A 35 -21.84 3.95 0.82
C ILE A 35 -20.61 3.06 1.00
N TYR A 36 -20.37 2.14 0.06
CA TYR A 36 -19.21 1.27 0.09
C TYR A 36 -17.90 2.05 0.03
N SER A 37 -17.82 3.09 -0.82
CA SER A 37 -16.63 3.92 -0.94
C SER A 37 -16.26 4.59 0.39
N LEU A 38 -17.25 5.03 1.17
CA LEU A 38 -17.06 5.60 2.50
C LEU A 38 -16.58 4.54 3.51
N ALA A 39 -17.17 3.34 3.47
CA ALA A 39 -16.77 2.24 4.36
C ALA A 39 -15.31 1.80 4.11
N VAL A 40 -14.87 1.84 2.85
CA VAL A 40 -13.52 1.45 2.43
C VAL A 40 -12.50 2.59 2.52
N LEU A 41 -12.94 3.83 2.72
CA LEU A 41 -12.07 5.00 2.79
C LEU A 41 -11.02 4.85 3.91
N ILE A 42 -11.46 4.56 5.14
CA ILE A 42 -10.56 4.40 6.29
C ILE A 42 -9.53 3.28 6.09
N PRO A 43 -9.92 2.03 5.76
CA PRO A 43 -8.94 0.97 5.56
C PRO A 43 -8.00 1.25 4.38
N THR A 44 -8.47 1.95 3.34
CA THR A 44 -7.60 2.35 2.21
C THR A 44 -6.51 3.32 2.64
N ILE A 45 -6.86 4.34 3.44
CA ILE A 45 -5.88 5.28 3.99
C ILE A 45 -4.91 4.54 4.92
N ALA A 46 -5.41 3.66 5.79
CA ALA A 46 -4.58 2.90 6.73
C ALA A 46 -3.57 1.99 6.04
N VAL A 47 -3.99 1.23 5.01
CA VAL A 47 -3.10 0.36 4.23
C VAL A 47 -2.08 1.19 3.45
N SER A 48 -2.50 2.29 2.83
CA SER A 48 -1.61 3.16 2.08
C SER A 48 -0.57 3.83 2.98
N ALA A 49 -0.95 4.21 4.21
CA ALA A 49 -0.05 4.78 5.20
C ALA A 49 1.00 3.77 5.66
N ARG A 50 0.59 2.51 5.87
CA ARG A 50 1.51 1.41 6.18
C ARG A 50 2.52 1.18 5.06
N ARG A 51 2.08 1.15 3.79
CA ARG A 51 2.98 1.00 2.63
C ARG A 51 3.99 2.13 2.53
N LEU A 52 3.54 3.35 2.80
CA LEU A 52 4.41 4.52 2.79
C LEU A 52 5.43 4.49 3.94
N HIS A 53 5.02 4.03 5.13
CA HIS A 53 5.91 3.75 6.25
C HIS A 53 6.91 2.62 5.93
N ASP A 54 6.48 1.57 5.21
CA ASP A 54 7.37 0.48 4.77
C ASP A 54 8.53 1.02 3.88
N THR A 55 8.32 2.15 3.18
CA THR A 55 9.33 2.84 2.35
C THR A 55 10.08 3.98 3.08
N ASP A 56 10.08 4.02 4.42
CA ASP A 56 10.69 5.07 5.25
C ASP A 56 10.12 6.50 5.01
N ARG A 57 8.88 6.61 4.53
CA ARG A 57 8.21 7.90 4.30
C ARG A 57 7.11 8.14 5.33
N SER A 58 6.90 9.39 5.71
CA SER A 58 5.84 9.77 6.66
C SER A 58 4.46 9.64 6.01
N ALA A 59 3.43 9.26 6.78
CA ALA A 59 2.05 9.17 6.29
C ALA A 59 1.51 10.47 5.65
N TRP A 60 2.13 11.62 5.94
CA TRP A 60 1.81 12.92 5.36
C TRP A 60 1.94 12.99 3.83
N TRP A 61 2.74 12.11 3.20
CA TRP A 61 2.79 12.08 1.73
C TRP A 61 1.47 11.60 1.10
N LEU A 62 0.59 10.93 1.84
CA LEU A 62 -0.76 10.60 1.35
C LEU A 62 -1.61 11.83 1.06
N LEU A 63 -1.33 12.97 1.69
CA LEU A 63 -2.05 14.21 1.39
C LEU A 63 -1.82 14.69 -0.04
N LEU A 64 -0.72 14.28 -0.68
CA LEU A 64 -0.55 14.53 -2.11
C LEU A 64 -1.64 13.87 -2.93
N GLY A 65 -2.28 12.79 -2.47
CA GLY A 65 -3.42 12.17 -3.16
C GLY A 65 -4.61 13.10 -3.35
N PHE A 66 -4.72 14.20 -2.57
CA PHE A 66 -5.72 15.26 -2.79
C PHE A 66 -5.37 16.20 -3.96
N ILE A 67 -4.13 16.14 -4.47
CA ILE A 67 -3.71 16.85 -5.67
C ILE A 67 -3.94 15.93 -6.87
N PRO A 68 -4.95 16.19 -7.72
CA PRO A 68 -5.24 15.34 -8.86
C PRO A 68 -4.06 15.30 -9.83
N VAL A 69 -3.88 14.15 -10.48
CA VAL A 69 -2.81 13.86 -11.46
C VAL A 69 -1.40 13.75 -10.85
N ILE A 70 -0.85 14.84 -10.30
CA ILE A 70 0.56 14.90 -9.86
C ILE A 70 0.76 14.07 -8.58
N GLY A 71 -0.17 14.16 -7.63
CA GLY A 71 -0.07 13.44 -6.38
C GLY A 71 -0.22 11.93 -6.54
N ILE A 72 -1.13 11.50 -7.40
CA ILE A 72 -1.32 10.09 -7.75
C ILE A 72 -0.08 9.53 -8.43
N LEU A 73 0.53 10.26 -9.37
CA LEU A 73 1.78 9.84 -10.02
C LEU A 73 2.92 9.62 -9.02
N ILE A 74 3.12 10.56 -8.09
CA ILE A 74 4.16 10.45 -7.06
C ILE A 74 3.89 9.26 -6.12
N LEU A 75 2.64 9.05 -5.72
CA LEU A 75 2.26 7.92 -4.86
C LEU A 75 2.45 6.57 -5.56
N ILE A 76 2.08 6.46 -6.84
CA ILE A 76 2.32 5.26 -7.65
C ILE A 76 3.83 4.97 -7.72
N VAL A 77 4.65 6.01 -7.98
CA VAL A 77 6.11 5.87 -7.99
C VAL A 77 6.62 5.36 -6.63
N PHE A 78 6.14 5.91 -5.51
CA PHE A 78 6.51 5.44 -4.18
C PHE A 78 6.05 4.01 -3.87
N TRP A 79 4.90 3.59 -4.41
CA TRP A 79 4.42 2.21 -4.26
C TRP A 79 5.16 1.22 -5.17
N CYS A 80 5.80 1.69 -6.25
CA CYS A 80 6.64 0.86 -7.13
C CYS A 80 8.09 0.71 -6.64
N PHE A 81 8.56 1.57 -5.74
CA PHE A 81 9.88 1.41 -5.14
C PHE A 81 9.85 0.36 -4.02
N ASP A 82 10.86 -0.52 -4.03
CA ASP A 82 11.08 -1.46 -2.93
C ASP A 82 11.29 -0.72 -1.60
N GLY A 83 10.75 -1.30 -0.53
CA GLY A 83 10.95 -0.79 0.83
C GLY A 83 12.43 -0.77 1.23
N SER A 84 12.78 0.07 2.21
CA SER A 84 14.17 0.27 2.64
C SER A 84 14.86 -1.05 2.99
N PHE A 85 15.96 -1.35 2.29
CA PHE A 85 16.79 -2.55 2.57
C PHE A 85 17.62 -2.39 3.86
N THR A 86 17.80 -1.14 4.31
CA THR A 86 18.51 -0.78 5.54
C THR A 86 17.56 -0.53 6.70
N THR A 87 18.07 -0.59 7.93
CA THR A 87 17.44 -0.02 9.13
C THR A 87 16.84 1.34 8.80
N ASN A 88 15.55 1.50 9.06
CA ASN A 88 14.82 2.73 8.77
C ASN A 88 14.41 3.41 10.08
N ARG A 89 13.85 4.62 10.03
CA ARG A 89 13.46 5.35 11.25
C ARG A 89 12.35 4.67 12.06
N PHE A 90 11.72 3.65 11.48
CA PHE A 90 10.60 2.89 12.02
C PHE A 90 11.03 1.52 12.57
N GLY A 91 12.30 1.12 12.44
CA GLY A 91 12.83 -0.10 13.05
C GLY A 91 14.00 -0.76 12.30
N VAL A 92 14.56 -1.79 12.96
CA VAL A 92 15.61 -2.64 12.39
C VAL A 92 14.99 -3.61 11.39
N ASN A 93 15.59 -3.74 10.20
CA ASN A 93 15.12 -4.71 9.21
C ASN A 93 15.64 -6.11 9.60
N PRO A 94 14.78 -7.09 9.91
CA PRO A 94 15.20 -8.41 10.39
C PRO A 94 16.02 -9.21 9.36
N LYS A 95 15.99 -8.84 8.08
CA LYS A 95 16.90 -9.43 7.08
C LYS A 95 18.36 -9.04 7.31
N GLN A 96 18.64 -7.85 7.85
CA GLN A 96 20.02 -7.42 8.10
C GLN A 96 20.68 -8.27 9.19
N ASP A 97 19.96 -8.55 10.28
CA ASP A 97 20.45 -9.39 11.37
C ASP A 97 20.76 -10.81 10.89
N PHE A 98 19.91 -11.36 10.03
CA PHE A 98 20.12 -12.68 9.45
C PHE A 98 21.36 -12.74 8.54
N LEU A 99 21.60 -11.69 7.74
CA LEU A 99 22.78 -11.60 6.87
C LEU A 99 24.06 -11.41 7.67
N TYR A 100 24.01 -10.61 8.73
CA TYR A 100 25.12 -10.44 9.66
C TYR A 100 25.52 -11.77 10.30
N GLU A 101 24.55 -12.51 10.86
CA GLU A 101 24.78 -13.83 11.48
C GLU A 101 25.25 -14.88 10.47
N LYS A 102 24.65 -14.94 9.28
CA LYS A 102 25.07 -15.88 8.22
C LYS A 102 26.52 -15.64 7.78
N ASN A 103 26.89 -14.37 7.58
CA ASN A 103 28.24 -14.01 7.18
C ASN A 103 29.25 -14.33 8.30
N LYS A 104 28.87 -14.09 9.56
CA LYS A 104 29.69 -14.42 10.74
C LYS A 104 29.95 -15.92 10.86
N ARG A 105 28.94 -16.78 10.65
CA ARG A 105 29.13 -18.24 10.62
C ARG A 105 29.99 -18.71 9.45
N THR A 106 29.79 -18.13 8.28
CA THR A 106 30.57 -18.49 7.08
C THR A 106 32.05 -18.19 7.29
N GLN A 107 32.38 -17.05 7.92
CA GLN A 107 33.77 -16.73 8.28
C GLN A 107 34.34 -17.65 9.37
N SER A 108 33.57 -18.03 10.39
CA SER A 108 34.05 -18.99 11.39
C SER A 108 34.35 -20.37 10.79
N ASP A 109 33.53 -20.82 9.85
CA ASP A 109 33.73 -22.11 9.18
C ASP A 109 35.00 -22.12 8.32
N ILE A 110 35.33 -20.97 7.68
CA ILE A 110 36.57 -20.81 6.89
C ILE A 110 37.80 -20.83 7.80
N ILE A 111 37.76 -20.11 8.93
CA ILE A 111 38.90 -20.03 9.88
C ILE A 111 39.14 -21.36 10.59
N SER A 112 38.08 -22.14 10.87
CA SER A 112 38.24 -23.47 11.49
C SER A 112 38.83 -24.54 10.57
N LYS A 113 38.86 -24.28 9.25
CA LYS A 113 39.36 -25.22 8.22
C LYS A 113 40.74 -24.85 7.67
N SER A 114 41.30 -23.70 8.04
CA SER A 114 42.67 -23.26 7.71
C SER A 114 43.65 -23.62 8.81
#